data_AF-A0A820D1Y9-F1
#
_entry.id   AF-A0A820D1Y9-F1
#
_cell.length_a   1.000
_cell.length_b   1.000
_cell.length_c   1.000
_cell.angle_alpha   90.00
_cell.angle_beta   90.00
_cell.angle_gamma   90.00
#
_symmetry.space_group_name_H-M   'P 1'
#
loop_
_entity.id
_entity.type
_entity.pdbx_description
1 polymer ?
#
loop_
_entity_poly.entity_id
_entity_poly.type
_entity_poly.pdbx_seq_one_letter_code
_entity_poly.pdbx_strand_id
1 'polypeptide(L)' 'LYGNATNLLFWSSGIAYDLHTGDLYVENPANQRVMKYSYGALNGTIFAQNNE' A
#
# COMPACT_ATOMS: atom_id res chain seq x y z
N LEU A 1 3.05 14.41 -6.86
CA LEU A 1 4.18 14.34 -5.89
C LEU A 1 4.41 12.87 -5.57
N TYR A 2 5.63 12.39 -5.76
CA TYR A 2 6.05 11.02 -5.43
C TYR A 2 6.83 11.05 -4.12
N GLY A 3 6.77 9.99 -3.31
CA GLY A 3 7.46 9.97 -2.02
C GLY A 3 7.16 8.73 -1.17
N ASN A 4 7.76 8.69 0.02
CA ASN A 4 7.67 7.55 0.95
C ASN A 4 6.59 7.73 2.04
N ALA A 5 5.83 8.83 2.02
CA ALA A 5 4.70 9.01 2.95
C ALA A 5 3.63 7.92 2.73
N THR A 6 2.85 7.61 3.76
CA THR A 6 1.86 6.51 3.74
C THR A 6 0.61 6.79 2.91
N ASN A 7 0.46 8.01 2.41
CA ASN A 7 -0.54 8.41 1.42
C ASN A 7 0.04 8.56 0.00
N LEU A 8 1.29 8.16 -0.22
CA LEU A 8 1.95 8.22 -1.52
C LEU A 8 2.33 6.82 -2.01
N LEU A 9 2.02 6.58 -3.29
CA LEU A 9 2.41 5.41 -4.06
C LEU A 9 3.44 5.82 -5.12
N PHE A 10 4.43 4.96 -5.37
CA PHE A 10 5.45 5.22 -6.35
C PHE A 10 5.72 3.96 -7.20
N TRP A 11 5.43 4.07 -8.51
CA TRP A 11 5.46 2.96 -9.47
C TRP A 11 4.66 1.71 -9.06
N SER A 12 3.47 1.88 -8.48
CA SER A 12 2.59 0.75 -8.15
C SER A 12 2.12 0.01 -9.41
N SER A 13 2.24 -1.32 -9.41
CA SER A 13 1.84 -2.21 -10.52
C SER A 13 0.69 -3.16 -10.18
N GLY A 14 0.47 -3.46 -8.89
CA GLY A 14 -0.50 -4.46 -8.45
C GLY A 14 -1.45 -3.97 -7.35
N ILE A 15 -2.69 -4.47 -7.39
CA ILE A 15 -3.71 -4.25 -6.37
C ILE A 15 -4.47 -5.55 -6.09
N ALA A 16 -4.82 -5.79 -4.82
CA ALA A 16 -5.68 -6.88 -4.38
C ALA A 16 -6.70 -6.36 -3.36
N TYR A 17 -7.91 -6.92 -3.39
CA TYR A 17 -8.98 -6.59 -2.44
C TYR A 17 -9.37 -7.85 -1.67
N ASP A 18 -9.34 -7.78 -0.35
CA ASP A 18 -9.84 -8.85 0.50
C ASP A 18 -11.32 -8.61 0.83
N LEU A 19 -12.19 -9.45 0.28
CA LEU A 19 -13.64 -9.37 0.49
C LEU A 19 -14.06 -9.64 1.94
N HIS A 20 -13.26 -10.32 2.75
CA HIS A 20 -13.62 -10.67 4.12
C HIS A 20 -13.35 -9.51 5.08
N THR A 21 -12.27 -8.76 4.86
CA THR A 21 -11.86 -7.64 5.72
C THR A 21 -12.24 -6.28 5.14
N GLY A 22 -12.43 -6.19 3.81
CA GLY A 22 -12.61 -4.92 3.10
C GLY A 22 -11.32 -4.13 2.92
N ASP A 23 -10.16 -4.75 3.15
CA ASP A 23 -8.85 -4.11 3.00
C ASP A 23 -8.35 -4.19 1.53
N LEU A 24 -7.78 -3.09 1.05
CA LEU A 24 -7.04 -3.01 -0.21
C LEU A 24 -5.54 -3.12 0.04
N TYR A 25 -4.87 -3.95 -0.75
CA TYR A 25 -3.43 -4.13 -0.73
C TYR A 25 -2.86 -3.63 -2.04
N VAL A 26 -1.90 -2.73 -1.97
CA VAL A 26 -1.28 -2.10 -3.15
C VAL A 26 0.22 -2.31 -3.10
N GLU A 27 0.76 -2.88 -4.17
CA GLU A 27 2.20 -2.99 -4.36
C GLU A 27 2.79 -1.58 -4.55
N ASN A 28 3.84 -1.25 -3.79
CA ASN A 28 4.55 0.02 -3.88
C ASN A 28 6.04 -0.25 -4.07
N PRO A 29 6.44 -0.77 -5.25
CA PRO A 29 7.72 -1.43 -5.44
C PRO A 29 8.89 -0.46 -5.41
N ALA A 30 8.71 0.79 -5.86
CA ALA A 30 9.77 1.80 -5.74
C ALA A 30 10.07 2.19 -4.27
N ASN A 31 9.13 1.93 -3.37
CA ASN A 31 9.32 2.06 -1.92
C ASN A 31 9.53 0.70 -1.22
N GLN A 32 9.74 -0.39 -1.98
CA GLN A 32 10.01 -1.74 -1.50
C GLN A 32 9.01 -2.24 -0.44
N ARG A 33 7.73 -1.88 -0.60
CA ARG A 33 6.68 -2.18 0.37
C ARG A 33 5.36 -2.55 -0.29
N VAL A 34 4.51 -3.19 0.49
CA VAL A 34 3.08 -3.38 0.22
C VAL A 34 2.31 -2.52 1.21
N MET A 35 1.46 -1.66 0.69
CA MET A 35 0.58 -0.79 1.49
C MET A 35 -0.78 -1.46 1.67
N LYS A 36 -1.36 -1.37 2.86
CA LYS A 36 -2.74 -1.74 3.14
C LYS A 36 -3.59 -0.50 3.40
N TYR A 37 -4.80 -0.48 2.88
CA TYR A 37 -5.80 0.56 3.08
C TYR A 37 -7.12 -0.08 3.51
N SER A 38 -7.59 0.24 4.71
CA SER A 38 -8.93 -0.14 5.13
C SER A 38 -9.98 0.72 4.44
N TYR A 39 -11.21 0.22 4.35
CA TYR A 39 -12.31 0.94 3.72
C TYR A 39 -12.47 2.36 4.30
N GLY A 40 -12.46 3.37 3.43
CA GLY A 40 -12.56 4.78 3.81
C GLY A 40 -11.27 5.44 4.33
N ALA A 41 -10.15 4.71 4.40
CA ALA A 41 -8.88 5.28 4.84
C ALA A 41 -8.24 6.17 3.76
N LEU A 42 -7.83 7.38 4.15
CA LEU A 42 -7.09 8.30 3.28
C LEU A 42 -5.57 8.05 3.29
N ASN A 43 -5.07 7.34 4.30
CA ASN A 43 -3.67 6.98 4.45
C ASN A 43 -3.57 5.47 4.63
N GLY A 44 -2.54 4.85 4.06
CA GLY A 44 -2.30 3.43 4.21
C GLY A 44 -1.43 3.11 5.43
N THR A 45 -1.29 1.83 5.71
CA THR A 45 -0.28 1.28 6.62
C THR A 45 0.65 0.35 5.86
N ILE A 46 1.89 0.22 6.31
CA ILE A 46 2.81 -0.77 5.74
C ILE A 46 2.32 -2.15 6.17
N PHE A 47 1.94 -2.99 5.20
CA PHE A 47 1.54 -4.38 5.45
C PHE A 47 2.76 -5.30 5.45
N ALA A 48 3.63 -5.12 4.46
CA ALA A 48 4.88 -5.82 4.33
C ALA A 48 5.92 -4.85 3.75
N GLN A 49 7.17 -4.98 4.18
CA GLN A 49 8.28 -4.20 3.67
C GLN A 49 9.53 -5.08 3.65
N ASN A 50 10.35 -4.94 2.61
CA ASN A 50 11.67 -5.55 2.63
C ASN A 50 12.57 -4.70 3.55
N ASN A 51 12.98 -5.30 4.68
CA ASN A 51 14.01 -4.76 5.57
C ASN A 51 15.26 -5.59 5.33
N GLU A 52 16.03 -5.29 4.28
CA GLU A 52 17.42 -5.74 4.23
C GLU A 52 18.28 -4.95 5.22
#